data_AF-A0A7X6SR35-F1
#
_entry.id   AF-A0A7X6SR35-F1
#
_cell.length_a   1.000
_cell.length_b   1.000
_cell.length_c   1.000
_cell.angle_alpha   90.00
_cell.angle_beta   90.00
_cell.angle_gamma   90.00
#
_symmetry.space_group_name_H-M   'P 1'
#
loop_
_entity.id
_entity.type
_entity.pdbx_description
1 polymer ?
#
loop_
_entity_poly.entity_id
_entity_poly.type
_entity_poly.pdbx_seq_one_letter_code
_entity_poly.pdbx_strand_id
1 'polypeptide(L)'
;MKRILIYIILSASFQPVIRGTSYEPVFFTDSIFDKRIKTIQLNREEWSLSYPLIRLNSSDRLAFHFDLLGDYPETYYYTIIHCDKDWQRSDLFTGDYLEGFSYDEISYYRPSFNTTVTYFHYRLIFPGERLKPLLSGNYIL
;
A
#
# COMPACT_ATOMS: atom_id res chain seq x y z
N MET A 1 -35.03 -63.61 22.70
CA MET A 1 -35.13 -62.13 22.63
C MET A 1 -33.85 -61.60 21.97
N LYS A 2 -33.91 -61.18 20.71
CA LYS A 2 -32.73 -60.77 19.92
C LYS A 2 -32.43 -59.28 20.20
N ARG A 3 -31.20 -58.97 20.61
CA ARG A 3 -30.70 -57.59 20.77
C ARG A 3 -29.83 -57.26 19.55
N ILE A 4 -30.20 -56.21 18.83
CA ILE A 4 -29.48 -55.71 17.64
C ILE A 4 -28.52 -54.61 18.11
N LEU A 5 -27.23 -54.77 17.81
CA LEU A 5 -26.20 -53.74 18.01
C LEU A 5 -26.08 -52.91 16.72
N ILE A 6 -26.30 -51.60 16.80
CA ILE A 6 -26.10 -50.66 15.69
C ILE A 6 -24.69 -50.07 15.83
N TYR A 7 -23.82 -50.33 14.85
CA TYR A 7 -22.50 -49.69 14.74
C TYR A 7 -22.65 -48.42 13.91
N ILE A 8 -22.44 -47.25 14.55
CA ILE A 8 -22.39 -45.96 13.87
C ILE A 8 -20.98 -45.80 13.28
N ILE A 9 -20.86 -45.83 11.95
CA ILE A 9 -19.61 -45.53 11.25
C ILE A 9 -19.51 -44.01 11.15
N LEU A 10 -18.63 -43.41 11.97
CA LEU A 10 -18.30 -41.99 11.88
C LEU A 10 -17.31 -41.79 10.71
N SER A 11 -17.82 -41.63 9.49
CA SER A 11 -16.99 -41.24 8.35
C SER A 11 -16.58 -39.77 8.53
N ALA A 12 -15.34 -39.52 8.96
CA ALA A 12 -14.76 -38.19 8.93
C ALA A 12 -14.56 -37.78 7.46
N SER A 13 -15.52 -37.03 6.92
CA SER A 13 -15.34 -36.33 5.65
C SER A 13 -14.32 -35.22 5.87
N PHE A 14 -13.07 -35.46 5.45
CA PHE A 14 -12.08 -34.41 5.25
C PHE A 14 -12.60 -33.51 4.13
N GLN A 15 -13.25 -32.40 4.47
CA GLN A 15 -13.46 -31.34 3.51
C GLN A 15 -12.13 -30.61 3.32
N PRO A 16 -11.61 -30.52 2.08
CA PRO A 16 -10.46 -29.66 1.84
C PRO A 16 -10.92 -28.22 2.08
N VAL A 17 -10.35 -27.59 3.10
CA VAL A 17 -10.47 -26.14 3.28
C VAL A 17 -9.70 -25.49 2.13
N ILE A 18 -10.42 -25.06 1.10
CA ILE A 18 -9.85 -24.21 0.06
C ILE A 18 -9.56 -22.85 0.72
N ARG A 19 -8.33 -22.67 1.21
CA ARG A 19 -7.81 -21.33 1.48
C ARG A 19 -7.73 -20.63 0.13
N GLY A 20 -8.62 -19.67 -0.09
CA GLY A 20 -8.47 -18.73 -1.21
C GLY A 20 -7.13 -18.02 -1.03
N THR A 21 -6.13 -18.37 -1.82
CA THR A 21 -4.92 -17.57 -1.92
C THR A 21 -5.29 -16.33 -2.72
N SER A 22 -5.44 -15.18 -2.06
CA SER A 22 -5.25 -13.92 -2.78
C SER A 22 -3.84 -13.98 -3.37
N TYR A 23 -3.71 -13.77 -4.67
CA TYR A 23 -2.41 -13.72 -5.32
C TYR A 23 -1.76 -12.39 -4.92
N GLU A 24 -1.13 -12.38 -3.76
CA GLU A 24 -0.28 -11.27 -3.34
C GLU A 24 1.04 -11.40 -4.11
N PRO A 25 1.43 -10.41 -4.91
CA PRO A 25 2.68 -10.49 -5.66
C PRO A 25 3.85 -10.63 -4.69
N VAL A 26 4.70 -11.63 -4.92
CA VAL A 26 5.90 -11.90 -4.11
C VAL A 26 6.96 -10.81 -4.29
N PHE A 27 6.91 -10.11 -5.42
CA PHE A 27 7.84 -9.04 -5.78
C PHE A 27 7.07 -7.81 -6.23
N PHE A 28 7.46 -6.65 -5.73
CA PHE A 28 6.86 -5.39 -6.12
C PHE A 28 7.86 -4.58 -6.95
N THR A 29 7.41 -4.16 -8.12
CA THR A 29 8.10 -3.20 -8.97
C THR A 29 7.28 -1.92 -9.05
N ASP A 30 7.96 -0.79 -9.26
CA ASP A 30 7.29 0.43 -9.69
C ASP A 30 6.45 0.15 -10.95
N SER A 31 5.16 0.46 -10.89
CA SER A 31 4.19 0.11 -11.91
C SER A 31 2.99 1.04 -11.86
N ILE A 32 2.58 1.52 -13.04
CA ILE A 32 1.42 2.40 -13.20
C ILE A 32 0.28 1.60 -13.83
N PHE A 33 -0.76 1.34 -13.05
CA PHE A 33 -1.92 0.55 -13.50
C PHE A 33 -2.99 1.38 -14.21
N ASP A 34 -3.16 2.65 -13.83
CA ASP A 34 -4.06 3.58 -14.52
C ASP A 34 -3.29 4.45 -15.52
N LYS A 35 -3.66 4.34 -16.80
CA LYS A 35 -3.03 5.09 -17.89
C LYS A 35 -3.19 6.60 -17.78
N ARG A 36 -4.13 7.12 -16.98
CA ARG A 36 -4.33 8.54 -16.74
C ARG A 36 -3.35 9.09 -15.70
N ILE A 37 -2.72 8.22 -14.92
CA ILE A 37 -1.69 8.64 -13.97
C ILE A 37 -0.39 8.92 -14.72
N LYS A 38 0.18 10.10 -14.43
CA LYS A 38 1.39 10.63 -15.05
C LYS A 38 2.28 11.27 -13.99
N THR A 39 3.53 11.48 -14.38
CA THR A 39 4.49 12.29 -13.61
C THR A 39 4.66 11.83 -12.16
N ILE A 40 4.76 10.52 -11.94
CA ILE A 40 5.03 10.00 -10.59
C ILE A 40 6.42 10.46 -10.16
N GLN A 41 6.51 11.05 -8.97
CA GLN A 41 7.76 11.48 -8.36
C GLN A 41 7.74 11.17 -6.87
N LEU A 42 8.85 10.67 -6.35
CA LEU A 42 9.09 10.47 -4.93
C LEU A 42 10.50 10.95 -4.59
N ASN A 43 10.59 11.97 -3.74
CA ASN A 43 11.84 12.60 -3.33
C ASN A 43 11.70 13.14 -1.90
N ARG A 44 12.78 13.64 -1.30
CA ARG A 44 12.69 14.38 -0.03
C ARG A 44 11.99 15.72 -0.24
N GLU A 45 11.15 16.11 0.69
CA GLU A 45 10.31 17.31 0.61
C GLU A 45 11.11 18.59 0.33
N GLU A 46 12.29 18.71 0.95
CA GLU A 46 13.19 19.85 0.81
C GLU A 46 14.10 19.80 -0.42
N TRP A 47 14.21 18.65 -1.11
CA TRP A 47 15.11 18.47 -2.24
C TRP A 47 14.54 17.57 -3.33
N SER A 48 13.98 18.20 -4.37
CA SER A 48 13.27 17.54 -5.48
C SER A 48 14.10 16.58 -6.34
N LEU A 49 15.43 16.65 -6.29
CA LEU A 49 16.34 15.76 -7.03
C LEU A 49 16.99 14.70 -6.15
N SER A 50 16.55 14.58 -4.89
CA SER A 50 17.08 13.59 -3.96
C SER A 50 16.47 12.21 -4.19
N TYR A 51 17.19 11.19 -3.72
CA TYR A 51 16.65 9.84 -3.60
C TYR A 51 15.55 9.79 -2.52
N PRO A 52 14.56 8.89 -2.65
CA PRO A 52 13.45 8.73 -1.72
C PRO A 52 13.88 7.98 -0.45
N LEU A 53 14.79 8.59 0.31
CA LEU A 53 15.35 8.05 1.54
C LEU A 53 15.28 9.10 2.64
N ILE A 54 14.75 8.67 3.79
CA ILE A 54 14.70 9.47 5.02
C ILE A 54 15.21 8.63 6.18
N ARG A 55 15.66 9.29 7.25
CA ARG A 55 16.05 8.60 8.49
C ARG A 55 14.82 8.41 9.37
N LEU A 56 14.66 7.20 9.91
CA LEU A 56 13.65 6.92 10.92
C LEU A 56 13.83 7.85 12.12
N ASN A 57 12.72 8.33 12.69
CA ASN A 57 12.69 9.27 13.83
C ASN A 57 13.42 10.60 13.59
N SER A 58 13.62 11.00 12.33
CA SER A 58 14.11 12.34 11.98
C SER A 58 12.96 13.25 11.55
N SER A 59 13.28 14.52 11.31
CA SER A 59 12.37 15.48 10.68
C SER A 59 12.34 15.37 9.15
N ASP A 60 13.15 14.49 8.55
CA ASP A 60 13.21 14.31 7.10
C ASP A 60 11.87 13.71 6.61
N ARG A 61 11.29 14.26 5.53
CA ARG A 61 10.03 13.80 4.95
C ARG A 61 10.17 13.57 3.45
N LEU A 62 9.37 12.67 2.91
CA LEU A 62 9.21 12.42 1.49
C LEU A 62 8.01 13.16 0.95
N ALA A 63 8.17 13.72 -0.25
CA ALA A 63 7.10 14.25 -1.06
C ALA A 63 6.83 13.32 -2.24
N PHE A 64 5.61 12.77 -2.25
CA PHE A 64 5.08 11.97 -3.34
C PHE A 64 4.14 12.82 -4.18
N HIS A 65 4.31 12.76 -5.50
CA HIS A 65 3.55 13.53 -6.46
C HIS A 65 3.10 12.64 -7.61
N PHE A 66 1.92 12.95 -8.14
CA PHE A 66 1.46 12.43 -9.43
C PHE A 66 0.39 13.36 -10.02
N ASP A 67 0.16 13.23 -11.31
CA ASP A 67 -0.92 13.91 -12.02
C ASP A 67 -1.96 12.89 -12.49
N LEU A 68 -3.24 13.16 -12.24
CA LEU A 68 -4.37 12.46 -12.83
C LEU A 68 -4.89 13.25 -14.03
N LEU A 69 -4.76 12.70 -15.24
CA LEU A 69 -5.41 13.29 -16.42
C LEU A 69 -6.93 13.06 -16.36
N GLY A 70 -7.71 14.12 -16.50
CA GLY A 70 -9.17 14.05 -16.48
C GLY A 70 -9.84 15.35 -16.07
N ASP A 71 -11.17 15.41 -16.24
CA ASP A 71 -11.97 16.61 -15.98
C ASP A 71 -12.45 16.71 -14.52
N TYR A 72 -12.35 15.62 -13.76
CA TYR A 72 -12.78 15.54 -12.36
C TYR A 72 -11.68 14.94 -11.47
N PRO A 73 -11.56 15.40 -10.21
CA PRO A 73 -10.67 14.77 -9.25
C PRO A 73 -11.28 13.44 -8.78
N GLU A 74 -10.41 12.53 -8.37
CA GLU A 74 -10.75 11.27 -7.71
C GLU A 74 -10.22 11.24 -6.28
N THR A 75 -10.80 10.38 -5.44
CA THR A 75 -10.30 10.14 -4.09
C THR A 75 -9.28 9.01 -4.13
N TYR A 76 -8.04 9.30 -3.72
CA TYR A 76 -6.99 8.30 -3.60
C TYR A 76 -6.65 8.04 -2.13
N TYR A 77 -6.50 6.76 -1.81
CA TYR A 77 -5.93 6.31 -0.55
C TYR A 77 -4.56 5.70 -0.80
N TYR A 78 -3.65 5.84 0.15
CA TYR A 78 -2.34 5.21 0.13
C TYR A 78 -2.15 4.32 1.34
N THR A 79 -1.28 3.33 1.20
CA THR A 79 -0.76 2.49 2.28
C THR A 79 0.75 2.40 2.10
N ILE A 80 1.47 1.83 3.06
CA ILE A 80 2.85 1.42 2.82
C ILE A 80 3.04 -0.03 3.25
N ILE A 81 3.82 -0.77 2.47
CA ILE A 81 4.10 -2.19 2.71
C ILE A 81 5.59 -2.33 3.00
N HIS A 82 5.90 -2.81 4.21
CA HIS A 82 7.28 -3.12 4.58
C HIS A 82 7.81 -4.32 3.79
N CYS A 83 9.04 -4.19 3.30
CA CYS A 83 9.74 -5.19 2.50
C CYS A 83 11.09 -5.56 3.10
N ASP A 84 11.56 -6.74 2.75
CA ASP A 84 12.93 -7.16 3.03
C ASP A 84 13.94 -6.50 2.08
N LYS A 85 15.20 -6.89 2.22
CA LYS A 85 16.32 -6.38 1.40
C LYS A 85 16.17 -6.68 -0.10
N ASP A 86 15.40 -7.71 -0.44
CA ASP A 86 15.18 -8.20 -1.80
C ASP A 86 13.85 -7.67 -2.37
N TRP A 87 13.24 -6.65 -1.72
CA TRP A 87 11.96 -6.03 -2.10
C TRP A 87 10.77 -6.99 -2.11
N GLN A 88 10.87 -8.07 -1.33
CA GLN A 88 9.73 -8.96 -1.08
C GLN A 88 8.98 -8.47 0.15
N ARG A 89 7.65 -8.60 0.14
CA ARG A 89 6.82 -8.26 1.30
C ARG A 89 7.32 -9.03 2.52
N SER A 90 7.60 -8.31 3.60
CA SER A 90 8.00 -8.97 4.85
C SER A 90 6.81 -9.67 5.51
N ASP A 91 7.08 -10.74 6.27
CA ASP A 91 6.07 -11.46 7.06
C ASP A 91 5.63 -10.71 8.34
N LEU A 92 6.02 -9.44 8.51
CA LEU A 92 5.65 -8.62 9.65
C LEU A 92 4.16 -8.27 9.63
N PHE A 93 3.52 -8.26 10.79
CA PHE A 93 2.17 -7.72 10.91
C PHE A 93 2.22 -6.20 10.76
N THR A 94 1.18 -5.59 10.18
CA THR A 94 1.14 -4.14 9.96
C THR A 94 1.37 -3.33 11.24
N GLY A 95 0.86 -3.79 12.39
CA GLY A 95 1.08 -3.13 13.68
C GLY A 95 2.52 -3.21 14.21
N ASP A 96 3.36 -4.09 13.66
CA ASP A 96 4.77 -4.19 14.06
C ASP A 96 5.63 -3.10 13.40
N TYR A 97 5.22 -2.62 12.21
CA TYR A 97 6.00 -1.65 11.43
C TYR A 97 5.29 -0.33 11.16
N LEU A 98 3.98 -0.20 11.44
CA LEU A 98 3.23 1.06 11.36
C LEU A 98 2.60 1.43 12.70
N GLU A 99 2.67 2.72 13.01
CA GLU A 99 1.87 3.37 14.02
C GLU A 99 0.72 4.13 13.36
N GLY A 100 -0.49 3.99 13.93
CA GLY A 100 -1.70 4.67 13.48
C GLY A 100 -2.57 3.80 12.58
N PHE A 101 -2.98 4.35 11.43
CA PHE A 101 -3.85 3.69 10.46
C PHE A 101 -3.06 2.90 9.42
N SER A 102 -3.65 1.84 8.86
CA SER A 102 -3.04 1.05 7.78
C SER A 102 -3.11 1.73 6.41
N TYR A 103 -4.01 2.69 6.24
CA TYR A 103 -4.13 3.51 5.04
C TYR A 103 -4.64 4.92 5.40
N ASP A 104 -4.37 5.89 4.54
CA ASP A 104 -4.86 7.25 4.69
C ASP A 104 -5.19 7.88 3.32
N GLU A 105 -5.98 8.95 3.31
CA GLU A 105 -6.40 9.66 2.10
C GLU A 105 -5.32 10.67 1.65
N ILE A 106 -5.10 10.77 0.34
CA ILE A 106 -4.32 11.86 -0.26
C ILE A 106 -5.24 13.07 -0.45
N SER A 107 -5.35 13.87 0.61
CA SER A 107 -6.30 15.00 0.67
C SER A 107 -5.85 16.24 -0.10
N TYR A 108 -4.54 16.40 -0.36
CA TYR A 108 -4.04 17.55 -1.09
C TYR A 108 -3.97 17.25 -2.59
N TYR A 109 -4.80 17.98 -3.35
CA TYR A 109 -4.73 18.05 -4.79
C TYR A 109 -5.14 19.43 -5.30
N ARG A 110 -4.73 19.76 -6.53
CA ARG A 110 -5.14 21.00 -7.21
C ARG A 110 -5.39 20.75 -8.70
N PRO A 111 -6.39 21.43 -9.31
CA PRO A 111 -6.57 21.37 -10.75
C PRO A 111 -5.40 22.04 -11.48
N SER A 112 -5.13 21.58 -12.69
CA SER A 112 -4.27 22.27 -13.65
C SER A 112 -4.80 23.66 -13.97
N PHE A 113 -3.90 24.60 -14.28
CA PHE A 113 -4.27 25.98 -14.59
C PHE A 113 -3.66 26.41 -15.93
N ASN A 114 -4.52 26.88 -16.85
CA ASN A 114 -4.13 27.36 -18.17
C ASN A 114 -3.25 26.38 -18.96
N THR A 115 -3.63 25.10 -18.96
CA THR A 115 -2.94 24.03 -19.69
C THR A 115 -3.84 23.48 -20.80
N THR A 116 -3.24 22.88 -21.84
CA THR A 116 -3.98 22.28 -22.95
C THR A 116 -4.58 20.91 -22.62
N VAL A 117 -4.08 20.25 -21.58
CA VAL A 117 -4.56 18.94 -21.11
C VAL A 117 -4.97 19.09 -19.65
N THR A 118 -6.25 18.90 -19.36
CA THR A 118 -6.75 18.96 -17.98
C THR A 118 -6.17 17.84 -17.13
N TYR A 119 -5.63 18.20 -15.97
CA TYR A 119 -5.20 17.24 -14.96
C TYR A 119 -5.42 17.77 -13.54
N PHE A 120 -5.33 16.87 -12.56
CA PHE A 120 -5.27 17.17 -11.14
C PHE A 120 -3.94 16.72 -10.58
N HIS A 121 -3.19 17.64 -9.98
CA HIS A 121 -1.92 17.35 -9.33
C HIS A 121 -2.14 16.99 -7.88
N TYR A 122 -1.73 15.78 -7.49
CA TYR A 122 -1.80 15.28 -6.13
C TYR A 122 -0.44 15.40 -5.44
N ARG A 123 -0.47 15.64 -4.12
CA ARG A 123 0.73 15.66 -3.29
C ARG A 123 0.44 14.95 -1.98
N LEU A 124 1.33 14.05 -1.59
CA LEU A 124 1.37 13.43 -0.28
C LEU A 124 2.70 13.77 0.38
N ILE A 125 2.67 14.10 1.68
CA ILE A 125 3.87 14.18 2.49
C ILE A 125 3.89 13.10 3.54
N PHE A 126 4.93 12.29 3.48
CA PHE A 126 5.13 11.10 4.28
C PHE A 126 6.43 11.21 5.09
N PRO A 127 6.51 10.77 6.35
CA PRO A 127 5.42 10.26 7.19
C PRO A 127 4.36 11.32 7.49
N GLY A 128 3.11 10.87 7.64
CA GLY A 128 1.97 11.71 8.05
C GLY A 128 1.74 11.64 9.56
N GLU A 129 0.72 12.35 10.06
CA GLU A 129 0.33 12.25 11.47
C GLU A 129 -0.35 10.92 11.79
N ARG A 130 -1.07 10.37 10.80
CA ARG A 130 -1.94 9.20 10.92
C ARG A 130 -1.29 7.88 10.53
N LEU A 131 -0.21 7.91 9.75
CA LEU A 131 0.49 6.73 9.25
C LEU A 131 1.99 7.00 9.35
N LYS A 132 2.64 6.34 10.31
CA LYS A 132 4.08 6.53 10.62
C LYS A 132 4.82 5.19 10.64
N PRO A 133 6.00 5.09 10.01
CA PRO A 133 6.82 3.89 10.12
C PRO A 133 7.44 3.80 11.51
N LEU A 134 7.38 2.61 12.12
CA LEU A 134 8.05 2.26 13.39
C LEU A 134 9.41 1.59 13.18
N LEU A 135 9.60 0.97 12.01
CA LEU A 135 10.82 0.24 11.67
C LEU A 135 11.54 0.88 10.48
N SER A 136 12.85 0.70 10.44
CA SER A 136 13.64 1.00 9.25
C SER A 136 13.53 -0.16 8.28
N GLY A 137 13.57 0.12 6.99
CA GLY A 137 13.57 -0.92 5.96
C GLY A 137 13.18 -0.36 4.61
N ASN A 138 12.94 -1.28 3.68
CA ASN A 138 12.37 -0.94 2.39
C ASN A 138 10.85 -0.85 2.53
N TYR A 139 10.24 0.12 1.85
CA TYR A 139 8.80 0.32 1.84
C TYR A 139 8.33 0.57 0.41
N ILE A 140 7.20 -0.04 0.07
CA ILE A 140 6.44 0.31 -1.13
C ILE A 140 5.30 1.21 -0.69
N LEU A 141 5.08 2.28 -1.46
CA LEU A 141 3.93 3.17 -1.35
C LEU A 141 2.87 2.76 -2.40
#